data_AF-A0A0Q2LN53-F1
#
_entry.id   AF-A0A0Q2LN53-F1
#
_cell.length_a   1.000
_cell.length_b   1.000
_cell.length_c   1.000
_cell.angle_alpha   90.00
_cell.angle_beta   90.00
_cell.angle_gamma   90.00
#
_symmetry.space_group_name_H-M   'P 1'
#
loop_
_entity.id
_entity.type
_entity.pdbx_description
1 polymer ?
#
loop_
_entity_poly.entity_id
_entity_poly.type
_entity_poly.pdbx_seq_one_letter_code
_entity_poly.pdbx_strand_id
1 'polypeptide(L)'
;MTEENQDQVNQRGLDLVRRTLEEARAAARERGQDAGRGRAAPLPRRRGAGGRRSWSGPGPDARDPQPLGRLTRDLAKQQGWTTHVAEGTVFGHWTAVVGAQIAEHATPSTLNEGVLSVTAESTAWATQLRLMQAQLLAKIAAAVGNGVVTSLKITGPAAPSWRKGPRHIAGRGPRDTYG
;
A
#
# COMPACT_ATOMS: atom_id res chain seq x y z
N MET A 1 35.65 -9.53 21.47
CA MET A 1 35.41 -8.45 22.44
C MET A 1 34.86 -7.25 21.67
N THR A 2 33.63 -7.35 21.17
CA THR A 2 33.03 -6.36 20.22
C THR A 2 31.50 -6.23 20.39
N GLU A 3 30.90 -6.79 21.44
CA GLU A 3 29.43 -6.75 21.64
C GLU A 3 28.95 -5.59 22.52
N GLU A 4 29.83 -4.92 23.30
CA GLU A 4 29.39 -3.85 24.23
C GLU A 4 29.04 -2.51 23.57
N ASN A 5 29.43 -2.27 22.31
CA ASN A 5 29.28 -0.93 21.70
C ASN A 5 27.89 -0.72 21.06
N GLN A 6 27.14 -1.79 20.77
CA GLN A 6 25.82 -1.68 20.12
C GLN A 6 24.70 -1.32 21.12
N ASP A 7 24.80 -1.80 22.37
CA ASP A 7 23.83 -1.47 23.42
C ASP A 7 23.88 0.00 23.84
N GLN A 8 25.07 0.62 23.85
CA GLN A 8 25.20 2.04 24.20
C GLN A 8 24.51 2.97 23.18
N VAL A 9 24.55 2.63 21.89
CA VAL A 9 23.89 3.44 20.84
C VAL A 9 22.36 3.31 20.96
N ASN A 10 21.87 2.12 21.27
CA ASN A 10 20.44 1.86 21.45
C ASN A 10 19.88 2.56 22.70
N GLN A 11 20.64 2.56 23.80
CA GLN A 11 20.27 3.28 25.03
C GLN A 11 20.17 4.80 24.81
N ARG A 12 21.14 5.39 24.10
CA ARG A 12 21.12 6.83 23.76
C ARG A 12 19.94 7.21 22.86
N GLY A 13 19.56 6.33 21.93
CA GLY A 13 18.36 6.52 21.09
C GLY A 13 17.07 6.51 21.91
N LEU A 14 16.97 5.60 22.86
CA LEU A 14 15.80 5.47 23.76
C LEU A 14 15.66 6.68 24.70
N ASP A 15 16.76 7.22 25.18
CA ASP A 15 16.77 8.41 26.04
C ASP A 15 16.41 9.69 25.28
N LEU A 16 16.80 9.79 24.00
CA LEU A 16 16.36 10.88 23.12
C LEU A 16 14.85 10.82 22.84
N VAL A 17 14.29 9.63 22.64
CA VAL A 17 12.83 9.45 22.44
C VAL A 17 12.07 9.80 23.73
N ARG A 18 12.59 9.43 24.90
CA ARG A 18 11.98 9.79 26.19
C ARG A 18 11.99 11.30 26.43
N ARG A 19 13.11 11.97 26.15
CA ARG A 19 13.25 13.42 26.33
C ARG A 19 12.33 14.21 25.39
N THR A 20 12.23 13.81 24.13
CA THR A 20 11.33 14.44 23.15
C THR A 20 9.85 14.23 23.49
N LEU A 21 9.48 13.06 24.02
CA LEU A 21 8.11 12.78 24.48
C LEU A 21 7.73 13.60 25.73
N GLU A 22 8.67 13.79 26.66
CA GLU A 22 8.46 14.65 27.84
C GLU A 22 8.31 16.12 27.46
N GLU A 23 9.14 16.61 26.54
CA GLU A 23 9.06 17.98 26.03
C GLU A 23 7.73 18.23 25.30
N ALA A 24 7.26 17.25 24.50
CA ALA A 24 5.95 17.32 23.86
C ALA A 24 4.79 17.34 24.87
N ARG A 25 4.90 16.59 25.98
CA ARG A 25 3.91 16.59 27.07
C ARG A 25 3.93 17.89 27.88
N ALA A 26 5.10 18.49 28.12
CA ALA A 26 5.23 19.78 28.78
C ALA A 26 4.61 20.90 27.92
N ALA A 27 4.90 20.93 26.62
CA ALA A 27 4.30 21.87 25.68
C ALA A 27 2.77 21.70 25.53
N ALA A 28 2.22 20.51 25.78
CA ALA A 28 0.78 20.29 25.82
C ALA A 28 0.12 20.88 27.08
N ARG A 29 0.82 20.86 28.22
CA ARG A 29 0.37 21.49 29.48
C ARG A 29 0.41 23.01 29.39
N GLU A 30 1.47 23.59 28.82
CA GLU A 30 1.59 25.04 28.62
C GLU A 30 0.53 25.60 27.67
N ARG A 31 0.08 24.81 26.70
CA ARG A 31 -1.02 25.18 25.77
C ARG A 31 -2.42 25.10 26.41
N GLY A 32 -2.51 24.85 27.71
CA GLY A 32 -3.79 24.85 28.44
C GLY A 32 -4.76 23.77 27.99
N GLN A 33 -4.28 22.68 27.39
CA GLN A 33 -5.06 21.47 27.14
C GLN A 33 -5.10 20.60 28.40
N ASP A 34 -5.43 21.20 29.54
CA ASP A 34 -5.91 20.45 30.68
C ASP A 34 -7.27 19.85 30.28
N ALA A 35 -7.32 18.53 30.21
CA ALA A 35 -8.53 17.74 29.97
C ALA A 35 -9.47 17.81 31.19
N GLY A 36 -9.88 19.02 31.58
CA GLY A 36 -10.59 19.31 32.82
C GLY A 36 -11.54 20.51 32.65
N ARG A 37 -12.78 20.19 32.26
CA ARG A 37 -13.99 21.04 32.15
C ARG A 37 -14.06 22.01 30.96
N GLY A 38 -15.11 21.83 30.15
CA GLY A 38 -15.75 22.99 29.51
C GLY A 38 -16.13 22.91 28.02
N ARG A 39 -16.43 21.75 27.44
CA ARG A 39 -17.36 21.69 26.30
C ARG A 39 -18.02 20.32 26.24
N ALA A 40 -19.34 20.29 26.37
CA ALA A 40 -20.13 19.06 26.35
C ALA A 40 -19.93 18.32 25.00
N ALA A 41 -19.11 17.27 25.03
CA ALA A 41 -19.20 16.19 24.05
C ALA A 41 -20.37 15.29 24.48
N PRO A 42 -21.29 14.90 23.59
CA PRO A 42 -22.33 13.95 23.94
C PRO A 42 -21.68 12.61 24.28
N LEU A 43 -21.92 12.11 25.49
CA LEU A 43 -21.53 10.76 25.90
C LEU A 43 -22.15 9.73 24.93
N PRO A 44 -21.40 8.71 24.47
CA PRO A 44 -22.02 7.59 23.75
C PRO A 44 -22.88 6.81 24.73
N ARG A 45 -24.21 6.98 24.63
CA ARG A 45 -25.18 6.14 25.34
C ARG A 45 -24.94 4.69 24.96
N ARG A 46 -24.36 3.90 25.88
CA ARG A 46 -24.44 2.44 25.86
C ARG A 46 -25.91 2.06 25.76
N ARG A 47 -26.37 1.66 24.57
CA ARG A 47 -27.70 1.03 24.41
C ARG A 47 -27.63 -0.32 25.11
N GLY A 48 -28.42 -0.44 26.16
CA GLY A 48 -28.60 -1.70 26.88
C GLY A 48 -29.03 -2.80 25.92
N ALA A 49 -28.49 -3.99 26.19
CA ALA A 49 -29.00 -5.25 25.68
C ALA A 49 -30.52 -5.28 25.94
N GLY A 50 -31.30 -5.17 24.88
CA GLY A 50 -32.75 -5.07 24.96
C GLY A 50 -33.33 -4.98 23.56
N GLY A 51 -33.49 -6.14 22.93
CA GLY A 51 -34.16 -6.28 21.64
C GLY A 51 -35.57 -5.71 21.69
N ARG A 52 -35.73 -4.46 21.26
CA ARG A 52 -37.02 -3.87 20.91
C ARG A 52 -36.83 -3.10 19.60
N ARG A 53 -37.43 -3.64 18.55
CA ARG A 53 -37.73 -3.03 17.25
C ARG A 53 -37.65 -1.50 17.27
N SER A 54 -36.47 -0.97 16.95
CA SER A 54 -36.24 0.46 16.77
C SER A 54 -36.92 0.87 15.47
N TRP A 55 -37.98 1.67 15.57
CA TRP A 55 -38.52 2.44 14.44
C TRP A 55 -37.46 3.47 14.02
N SER A 56 -37.35 3.76 12.72
CA SER A 56 -36.36 4.71 12.20
C SER A 56 -36.54 6.07 12.87
N GLY A 57 -35.45 6.63 13.39
CA GLY A 57 -35.46 7.97 14.01
C GLY A 57 -35.21 9.07 12.96
N PRO A 58 -35.23 10.35 13.34
CA PRO A 58 -34.98 11.48 12.42
C PRO A 58 -33.52 11.62 11.94
N GLY A 59 -32.71 10.58 12.09
CA GLY A 59 -31.29 10.58 11.72
C GLY A 59 -31.00 9.46 10.72
N PRO A 60 -29.83 9.52 10.04
CA PRO A 60 -29.48 8.54 9.01
C PRO A 60 -29.56 7.11 9.55
N ASP A 61 -30.46 6.31 9.01
CA ASP A 61 -30.65 4.89 9.32
C ASP A 61 -29.93 4.03 8.26
N ALA A 62 -29.48 2.84 8.64
CA ALA A 62 -28.95 1.86 7.69
C ALA A 62 -30.00 1.42 6.65
N ARG A 63 -31.28 1.65 6.94
CA ARG A 63 -32.44 1.39 6.08
C ARG A 63 -32.74 2.52 5.09
N ASP A 64 -32.09 3.67 5.22
CA ASP A 64 -32.26 4.78 4.30
C ASP A 64 -31.59 4.48 2.96
N PRO A 65 -32.08 5.05 1.84
CA PRO A 65 -31.45 4.88 0.53
C PRO A 65 -30.02 5.40 0.58
N GLN A 66 -29.05 4.49 0.48
CA GLN A 66 -27.64 4.83 0.44
C GLN A 66 -27.19 5.06 -1.01
N PRO A 67 -26.25 6.00 -1.25
CA PRO A 67 -25.67 6.17 -2.56
C PRO A 67 -25.01 4.85 -3.01
N LEU A 68 -25.29 4.45 -4.25
CA LEU A 68 -24.89 3.15 -4.79
C LEU A 68 -23.38 2.91 -4.67
N GLY A 69 -22.55 3.95 -4.89
CA GLY A 69 -21.10 3.88 -4.73
C GLY A 69 -20.61 3.61 -3.29
N ARG A 70 -21.41 3.93 -2.26
CA ARG A 70 -21.08 3.60 -0.87
C ARG A 70 -21.38 2.12 -0.59
N LEU A 71 -22.56 1.65 -0.98
CA LEU A 71 -22.96 0.26 -0.83
C LEU A 71 -22.03 -0.70 -1.57
N THR A 72 -21.64 -0.37 -2.82
CA THR A 72 -20.72 -1.20 -3.59
C THR A 72 -19.33 -1.26 -2.96
N ARG A 73 -18.83 -0.14 -2.39
CA ARG A 73 -17.56 -0.14 -1.65
C ARG A 73 -17.64 -0.98 -0.37
N ASP A 74 -18.72 -0.85 0.38
CA ASP A 74 -18.90 -1.59 1.63
C ASP A 74 -19.07 -3.10 1.36
N LEU A 75 -19.77 -3.47 0.28
CA LEU A 75 -19.88 -4.85 -0.19
C LEU A 75 -18.53 -5.39 -0.69
N ALA A 76 -17.78 -4.61 -1.46
CA ALA A 76 -16.45 -5.01 -1.92
C ALA A 76 -15.48 -5.23 -0.74
N LYS A 77 -15.60 -4.42 0.32
CA LYS A 77 -14.83 -4.64 1.56
C LYS A 77 -15.25 -5.91 2.30
N GLN A 78 -16.56 -6.17 2.41
CA GLN A 78 -17.07 -7.37 3.08
C GLN A 78 -16.69 -8.67 2.34
N GLN A 79 -16.63 -8.63 1.00
CA GLN A 79 -16.32 -9.78 0.16
C GLN A 79 -14.82 -9.90 -0.20
N GLY A 80 -13.97 -8.98 0.28
CA GLY A 80 -12.53 -8.96 -0.07
C GLY A 80 -12.24 -8.59 -1.53
N TRP A 81 -13.24 -8.12 -2.29
CA TRP A 81 -13.10 -7.75 -3.70
C TRP A 81 -12.37 -6.43 -3.93
N THR A 82 -11.99 -5.73 -2.86
CA THR A 82 -11.20 -4.50 -2.96
C THR A 82 -9.94 -4.70 -3.81
N THR A 83 -9.28 -5.85 -3.69
CA THR A 83 -8.07 -6.17 -4.47
C THR A 83 -8.38 -6.37 -5.95
N HIS A 84 -9.46 -7.11 -6.28
CA HIS A 84 -9.85 -7.37 -7.67
C HIS A 84 -10.41 -6.15 -8.40
N VAL A 85 -11.16 -5.29 -7.70
CA VAL A 85 -11.66 -4.02 -8.25
C VAL A 85 -10.51 -3.06 -8.53
N ALA A 86 -9.53 -3.03 -7.63
CA ALA A 86 -8.36 -2.17 -7.79
C ALA A 86 -7.40 -2.69 -8.86
N GLU A 87 -7.25 -4.01 -9.00
CA GLU A 87 -6.59 -4.67 -10.14
C GLU A 87 -7.24 -4.22 -11.45
N GLY A 88 -8.57 -4.35 -11.59
CA GLY A 88 -9.27 -3.90 -12.79
C GLY A 88 -9.07 -2.42 -13.11
N THR A 89 -8.93 -1.58 -12.08
CA THR A 89 -8.67 -0.14 -12.25
C THR A 89 -7.24 0.14 -12.73
N VAL A 90 -6.23 -0.51 -12.13
CA VAL A 90 -4.82 -0.37 -12.55
C VAL A 90 -4.65 -0.81 -14.00
N PHE A 91 -5.24 -1.96 -14.36
CA PHE A 91 -5.06 -2.56 -15.68
C PHE A 91 -5.85 -1.79 -16.74
N GLY A 92 -7.09 -1.39 -16.43
CA GLY A 92 -7.94 -0.62 -17.34
C GLY A 92 -7.46 0.81 -17.58
N HIS A 93 -6.77 1.42 -16.61
CA HIS A 93 -6.29 2.80 -16.70
C HIS A 93 -4.77 2.93 -16.70
N TRP A 94 -4.03 1.87 -16.98
CA TRP A 94 -2.56 1.85 -16.90
C TRP A 94 -1.91 3.06 -17.58
N THR A 95 -2.25 3.31 -18.85
CA THR A 95 -1.74 4.45 -19.63
C THR A 95 -2.02 5.81 -18.99
N ALA A 96 -3.19 5.99 -18.38
CA ALA A 96 -3.53 7.23 -17.70
C ALA A 96 -2.76 7.40 -16.38
N VAL A 97 -2.43 6.31 -15.70
CA VAL A 97 -1.72 6.32 -14.41
C VAL A 97 -0.22 6.55 -14.60
N VAL A 98 0.44 5.79 -15.48
CA VAL A 98 1.89 5.85 -15.66
C VAL A 98 2.32 6.81 -16.78
N GLY A 99 1.44 7.07 -17.75
CA GLY A 99 1.71 7.88 -18.93
C GLY A 99 2.03 7.02 -20.17
N ALA A 100 1.87 7.62 -21.36
CA ALA A 100 2.00 6.95 -22.65
C ALA A 100 3.36 6.28 -22.85
N GLN A 101 4.46 6.98 -22.56
CA GLN A 101 5.81 6.45 -22.76
C GLN A 101 6.08 5.18 -21.93
N ILE A 102 5.61 5.13 -20.68
CA ILE A 102 5.81 3.95 -19.82
C ILE A 102 4.89 2.82 -20.27
N ALA A 103 3.64 3.14 -20.61
CA ALA A 103 2.67 2.15 -21.06
C ALA A 103 3.03 1.49 -22.40
N GLU A 104 3.78 2.18 -23.26
CA GLU A 104 4.29 1.63 -24.52
C GLU A 104 5.33 0.53 -24.29
N HIS A 105 6.20 0.71 -23.28
CA HIS A 105 7.35 -0.16 -23.05
C HIS A 105 7.20 -1.10 -21.85
N ALA A 106 6.12 -0.97 -21.08
CA ALA A 106 5.85 -1.81 -19.92
C ALA A 106 4.36 -2.09 -19.73
N THR A 107 4.05 -3.35 -19.51
CA THR A 107 2.68 -3.85 -19.31
C THR A 107 2.51 -4.43 -17.91
N PRO A 108 1.41 -4.11 -17.21
CA PRO A 108 1.08 -4.76 -15.96
C PRO A 108 0.66 -6.20 -16.24
N SER A 109 1.21 -7.15 -15.50
CA SER A 109 0.95 -8.58 -15.70
C SER A 109 0.02 -9.15 -14.63
N THR A 110 0.34 -8.95 -13.35
CA THR A 110 -0.47 -9.45 -12.23
C THR A 110 -0.41 -8.49 -11.05
N LEU A 111 -1.50 -8.40 -10.28
CA LEU A 111 -1.51 -7.73 -8.97
C LEU A 111 -1.88 -8.75 -7.90
N ASN A 112 -0.92 -9.11 -7.04
CA ASN A 112 -1.16 -10.05 -5.96
C ASN A 112 -0.68 -9.49 -4.63
N GLU A 113 -1.53 -9.50 -3.60
CA GLU A 113 -1.21 -9.03 -2.24
C GLU A 113 -0.56 -7.63 -2.21
N GLY A 114 -0.96 -6.76 -3.13
CA GLY A 114 -0.41 -5.41 -3.29
C GLY A 114 0.95 -5.33 -4.01
N VAL A 115 1.47 -6.44 -4.50
CA VAL A 115 2.64 -6.50 -5.39
C VAL A 115 2.16 -6.43 -6.83
N LEU A 116 2.42 -5.30 -7.51
CA LEU A 116 2.16 -5.16 -8.93
C LEU A 116 3.35 -5.69 -9.74
N SER A 117 3.14 -6.75 -10.50
CA SER A 117 4.12 -7.28 -11.45
C SER A 117 4.00 -6.53 -12.78
N VAL A 118 5.13 -6.04 -13.28
CA VAL A 118 5.23 -5.28 -14.52
C VAL A 118 6.29 -5.91 -15.41
N THR A 119 5.92 -6.22 -16.64
CA THR A 119 6.82 -6.77 -17.66
C THR A 119 7.27 -5.64 -18.58
N ALA A 120 8.57 -5.39 -18.63
CA ALA A 120 9.17 -4.45 -19.56
C ALA A 120 9.53 -5.15 -20.88
N GLU A 121 9.47 -4.41 -21.99
CA GLU A 121 9.85 -4.90 -23.32
C GLU A 121 11.34 -5.26 -23.43
N SER A 122 12.19 -4.55 -22.67
CA SER A 122 13.64 -4.64 -22.80
C SER A 122 14.34 -4.57 -21.44
N THR A 123 15.56 -5.09 -21.39
CA THR A 123 16.39 -5.06 -20.17
C THR A 123 16.76 -3.63 -19.77
N ALA A 124 16.96 -2.74 -20.75
CA ALA A 124 17.23 -1.33 -20.51
C ALA A 124 16.01 -0.65 -19.86
N TRP A 125 14.82 -0.84 -20.42
CA TRP A 125 13.58 -0.32 -19.85
C TRP A 125 13.29 -0.89 -18.46
N ALA A 126 13.50 -2.19 -18.23
CA ALA A 126 13.37 -2.79 -16.91
C ALA A 126 14.26 -2.10 -15.87
N THR A 127 15.50 -1.76 -16.26
CA THR A 127 16.45 -1.06 -15.39
C THR A 127 15.97 0.37 -15.12
N GLN A 128 15.55 1.10 -16.15
CA GLN A 128 15.00 2.44 -16.01
C GLN A 128 13.81 2.45 -15.04
N LEU A 129 12.86 1.53 -15.19
CA LEU A 129 11.69 1.42 -14.32
C LEU A 129 12.06 1.14 -12.86
N ARG A 130 13.10 0.32 -12.62
CA ARG A 130 13.61 0.05 -11.26
C ARG A 130 14.18 1.32 -10.62
N LEU A 131 14.90 2.14 -11.39
CA LEU A 131 15.43 3.41 -10.90
C LEU A 131 14.32 4.40 -10.52
N MET A 132 13.22 4.41 -11.27
CA MET A 132 12.05 5.27 -11.00
C MET A 132 10.91 4.59 -10.23
N GLN A 133 11.18 3.45 -9.58
CA GLN A 133 10.15 2.62 -8.95
C GLN A 133 9.34 3.38 -7.89
N ALA A 134 10.00 4.18 -7.05
CA ALA A 134 9.34 4.97 -6.02
C ALA A 134 8.35 6.00 -6.61
N GLN A 135 8.72 6.62 -7.73
CA GLN A 135 7.87 7.59 -8.43
C GLN A 135 6.66 6.90 -9.07
N LEU A 136 6.86 5.73 -9.69
CA LEU A 136 5.75 4.93 -10.24
C LEU A 136 4.77 4.53 -9.14
N LEU A 137 5.27 4.04 -8.01
CA LEU A 137 4.43 3.61 -6.90
C LEU A 137 3.60 4.78 -6.37
N ALA A 138 4.20 5.96 -6.21
CA ALA A 138 3.48 7.16 -5.80
C ALA A 138 2.37 7.57 -6.80
N LYS A 139 2.65 7.52 -8.11
CA LYS A 139 1.64 7.80 -9.15
C LYS A 139 0.49 6.80 -9.12
N ILE A 140 0.79 5.51 -8.97
CA ILE A 140 -0.21 4.45 -8.90
C ILE A 140 -1.05 4.60 -7.63
N ALA A 141 -0.44 4.87 -6.47
CA ALA A 141 -1.14 5.10 -5.23
C ALA A 141 -2.07 6.33 -5.31
N ALA A 142 -1.66 7.40 -5.99
CA ALA A 142 -2.49 8.58 -6.20
C ALA A 142 -3.73 8.31 -7.05
N ALA A 143 -3.63 7.41 -8.04
CA ALA A 143 -4.74 7.11 -8.94
C ALA A 143 -5.72 6.07 -8.39
N VAL A 144 -5.21 5.04 -7.71
CA VAL A 144 -5.99 3.84 -7.32
C VAL A 144 -6.33 3.83 -5.83
N GLY A 145 -5.59 4.60 -5.03
CA GLY A 145 -5.75 4.70 -3.58
C GLY A 145 -4.56 4.11 -2.82
N ASN A 146 -4.28 4.72 -1.67
CA ASN A 146 -3.19 4.29 -0.79
C ASN A 146 -3.42 2.87 -0.26
N GLY A 147 -2.38 2.04 -0.32
CA GLY A 147 -2.40 0.67 0.23
C GLY A 147 -2.89 -0.42 -0.72
N VAL A 148 -3.35 -0.08 -1.93
CA VAL A 148 -3.68 -1.07 -2.96
C VAL A 148 -2.40 -1.68 -3.55
N VAL A 149 -1.45 -0.83 -3.93
CA VAL A 149 -0.14 -1.25 -4.45
C VAL A 149 0.91 -0.84 -3.45
N THR A 150 1.53 -1.81 -2.81
CA THR A 150 2.55 -1.65 -1.77
C THR A 150 3.95 -1.85 -2.31
N SER A 151 4.11 -2.61 -3.40
CA SER A 151 5.40 -2.80 -4.06
C SER A 151 5.26 -3.09 -5.56
N LEU A 152 6.34 -2.85 -6.29
CA LEU A 152 6.45 -3.15 -7.72
C LEU A 152 7.48 -4.27 -7.92
N LYS A 153 7.11 -5.27 -8.72
CA LYS A 153 8.00 -6.31 -9.20
C LYS A 153 8.22 -6.13 -10.70
N ILE A 154 9.41 -5.66 -11.07
CA ILE A 154 9.73 -5.35 -12.47
C ILE A 154 10.56 -6.48 -13.06
N THR A 155 10.00 -7.16 -14.05
CA THR A 155 10.65 -8.21 -14.84
C THR A 155 10.96 -7.68 -16.23
N GLY A 156 12.19 -7.88 -16.69
CA GLY A 156 12.53 -7.66 -18.10
C GLY A 156 12.02 -8.81 -18.98
N PRO A 157 12.29 -8.77 -20.30
CA PRO A 157 11.97 -9.87 -21.18
C PRO A 157 12.62 -11.16 -20.68
N ALA A 158 11.91 -12.29 -20.82
CA ALA A 158 12.43 -13.57 -20.36
C ALA A 158 13.77 -13.87 -21.05
N ALA A 159 14.81 -14.09 -20.25
CA ALA A 159 16.11 -14.47 -20.79
C ALA A 159 15.97 -15.79 -21.57
N PRO A 160 16.60 -15.92 -22.76
CA PRO A 160 16.50 -17.15 -23.52
C PRO A 160 17.07 -18.30 -22.69
N SER A 161 16.30 -19.39 -22.58
CA SER A 161 16.80 -20.60 -21.95
C SER A 161 17.39 -21.52 -23.03
N TRP A 162 18.67 -21.85 -22.91
CA TRP A 162 19.32 -22.85 -23.77
C TRP A 162 19.05 -24.29 -23.31
N ARG A 163 18.29 -24.46 -22.22
CA ARG A 163 17.86 -25.76 -21.72
C ARG A 163 16.71 -26.28 -22.57
N LYS A 164 16.98 -27.27 -23.42
CA LYS A 164 15.97 -27.94 -24.25
C LYS A 164 15.72 -29.36 -23.74
N GLY A 165 14.48 -29.65 -23.37
CA GLY A 165 14.02 -31.00 -23.01
C GLY A 165 14.50 -31.53 -21.65
N PRO A 166 13.98 -32.71 -21.21
CA PRO A 166 14.27 -33.29 -19.91
C PRO A 166 15.68 -33.89 -19.79
N ARG A 167 16.35 -34.18 -20.91
CA ARG A 167 17.76 -34.63 -20.93
C ARG A 167 18.64 -33.48 -21.39
N HIS A 168 19.17 -32.72 -20.44
CA HIS A 168 20.11 -31.63 -20.71
C HIS A 168 21.43 -31.89 -19.97
N ILE A 169 22.54 -31.84 -20.70
CA ILE A 169 23.89 -31.93 -20.14
C ILE A 169 24.31 -30.53 -19.71
N ALA A 170 24.85 -30.37 -18.50
CA ALA A 170 25.40 -29.09 -18.05
C ALA A 170 26.64 -28.71 -18.88
N GLY A 171 26.45 -28.01 -19.98
CA GLY A 171 27.53 -27.39 -20.76
C GLY A 171 28.06 -26.11 -20.10
N ARG A 172 29.16 -25.56 -20.61
CA ARG A 172 29.59 -24.20 -20.22
C ARG A 172 28.50 -23.22 -20.64
N GLY A 173 28.02 -22.42 -19.70
CA GLY A 173 26.93 -21.46 -19.90
C GLY A 173 27.22 -20.42 -21.01
N PRO A 174 26.27 -19.50 -21.26
CA PRO A 174 26.41 -18.48 -22.30
C PRO A 174 27.73 -17.73 -22.15
N ARG A 175 28.56 -17.73 -23.19
CA ARG A 175 29.85 -17.04 -23.20
C ARG A 175 29.59 -15.69 -23.84
N ASP A 176 29.66 -14.64 -23.04
CA ASP A 176 29.75 -13.22 -23.41
C ASP A 176 29.24 -12.90 -24.83
N THR A 177 27.95 -12.62 -24.97
CA THR A 177 27.36 -12.26 -26.28
C THR A 177 26.42 -11.06 -26.23
N TYR A 178 26.67 -10.11 -25.34
CA TYR A 178 26.05 -8.78 -25.43
C TYR A 178 27.11 -7.73 -25.08
N GLY A 179 27.89 -7.37 -26.10
CA GLY A 179 28.49 -6.03 -26.20
C GLY A 179 27.49 -5.07 -26.84
#